data_AF-A0AAV0BNT8-F1
#
_entry.id   AF-A0AAV0BNT8-F1
#
_cell.length_a   1.000
_cell.length_b   1.000
_cell.length_c   1.000
_cell.angle_alpha   90.00
_cell.angle_beta   90.00
_cell.angle_gamma   90.00
#
_symmetry.space_group_name_H-M   'P 1'
#
loop_
_entity.id
_entity.type
_entity.pdbx_description
1 polymer ?
#
loop_
_entity_poly.entity_id
_entity_poly.type
_entity_poly.pdbx_seq_one_letter_code
_entity_poly.pdbx_strand_id
1 'polypeptide(L)'
;WHIATYMDNDIARQSQALQKSGKPIKSLRACMKGKEGRLMGNLMGKHVDISARMAITENPNLQLDQVGVPYLIARNLTYPKRITPYSIIYLQKLVQNRPTEYPGAR
;
A
#
# COMPACT_ATOMS: atom_id res chain seq x y z
N TRP A 1 -29.54 23.56 12.85
CA TRP A 1 -29.53 22.78 11.59
C TRP A 1 -28.09 22.46 11.13
N HIS A 2 -27.25 23.45 10.80
CA HIS A 2 -25.89 23.21 10.26
C HIS A 2 -24.97 22.33 11.13
N ILE A 3 -24.98 22.49 12.46
CA ILE A 3 -24.17 21.69 13.39
C ILE A 3 -24.55 20.20 13.29
N ALA A 4 -25.85 19.91 13.22
CA ALA A 4 -26.36 18.55 13.10
C ALA A 4 -25.93 17.92 11.77
N THR A 5 -26.14 18.61 10.65
CA THR A 5 -25.78 18.11 9.30
C THR A 5 -24.28 17.96 9.09
N TYR A 6 -23.44 18.71 9.82
CA TYR A 6 -21.98 18.54 9.81
C TYR A 6 -21.55 17.23 10.50
N MET A 7 -22.16 16.90 11.64
CA MET A 7 -21.90 15.66 12.37
C MET A 7 -22.49 14.45 11.65
N ASP A 8 -23.75 14.55 11.24
CA ASP A 8 -24.49 13.53 10.51
C ASP A 8 -25.47 14.16 9.53
N ASN A 9 -25.26 13.95 8.23
CA ASN A 9 -26.09 14.51 7.18
C ASN A 9 -27.22 13.56 6.75
N ASP A 10 -27.20 12.31 7.22
CA ASP A 10 -28.21 11.28 6.90
C ASP A 10 -29.22 11.09 8.05
N ILE A 11 -29.51 12.18 8.77
CA ILE A 11 -30.50 12.18 9.86
C ILE A 11 -31.89 12.00 9.25
N ALA A 12 -32.60 10.96 9.69
CA ALA A 12 -33.96 10.70 9.25
C ALA A 12 -34.89 11.89 9.55
N ARG A 13 -35.79 12.22 8.61
CA ARG A 13 -36.80 13.30 8.71
C ARG A 13 -36.24 14.74 8.69
N GLN A 14 -34.95 14.93 8.36
CA GLN A 14 -34.38 16.26 8.16
C GLN A 14 -33.88 16.42 6.72
N SER A 15 -33.97 17.64 6.17
CA SER A 15 -33.42 17.95 4.85
C SER A 15 -31.89 17.82 4.87
N GLN A 16 -31.34 17.12 3.87
CA GLN A 16 -29.90 16.98 3.69
C GLN A 16 -29.26 18.31 3.33
N ALA A 17 -28.11 18.60 3.91
CA ALA A 17 -27.29 19.73 3.51
C ALA A 17 -26.55 19.41 2.20
N LEU A 18 -26.81 20.20 1.17
CA LEU A 18 -26.22 20.06 -0.15
C LEU A 18 -25.09 21.08 -0.35
N GLN A 19 -24.07 20.69 -1.11
CA GLN A 19 -23.10 21.61 -1.68
C GLN A 19 -23.75 22.45 -2.78
N LYS A 20 -23.03 23.49 -3.23
CA LYS A 20 -23.42 24.31 -4.40
C LYS A 20 -23.65 23.47 -5.68
N SER A 21 -23.00 22.31 -5.76
CA SER A 21 -23.13 21.33 -6.85
C SER A 21 -24.34 20.40 -6.73
N GLY A 22 -25.16 20.53 -5.68
CA GLY A 22 -26.29 19.65 -5.39
C GLY A 22 -25.89 18.30 -4.75
N LYS A 23 -24.60 18.01 -4.57
CA LYS A 23 -24.14 16.80 -3.88
C LYS A 23 -24.28 16.96 -2.35
N PRO A 24 -24.72 15.92 -1.61
CA PRO A 24 -24.76 15.98 -0.16
C PRO A 24 -23.35 16.14 0.42
N ILE A 25 -23.24 16.99 1.44
CA ILE A 25 -21.98 17.20 2.16
C ILE A 25 -21.61 15.90 2.89
N LYS A 26 -20.34 15.46 2.77
CA LYS A 26 -19.81 14.36 3.56
C LYS A 26 -19.68 14.79 5.02
N SER A 27 -20.50 14.21 5.90
CA SER A 27 -20.44 14.43 7.35
C SER A 27 -19.27 13.68 7.99
N LEU A 28 -18.94 14.03 9.24
CA LEU A 28 -17.94 13.30 10.04
C LEU A 28 -18.29 11.82 10.16
N ARG A 29 -19.56 11.50 10.46
CA ARG A 29 -20.04 10.12 10.53
C ARG A 29 -19.87 9.38 9.19
N ALA A 30 -20.17 10.03 8.08
CA ALA A 30 -20.02 9.45 6.74
C ALA A 30 -18.55 9.17 6.38
N CYS A 31 -17.60 9.98 6.89
CA CYS A 31 -16.18 9.72 6.72
C CYS A 31 -15.70 8.49 7.51
N MET A 32 -16.30 8.22 8.66
CA MET A 32 -15.91 7.08 9.51
C MET A 32 -16.58 5.77 9.09
N LYS A 33 -17.85 5.82 8.68
CA LYS A 33 -18.68 4.66 8.35
C LYS A 33 -18.44 4.19 6.91
N GLY A 34 -18.66 2.89 6.67
CA GLY A 34 -18.69 2.30 5.33
C GLY A 34 -17.39 1.60 4.93
N LYS A 35 -17.43 0.90 3.80
CA LYS A 35 -16.31 0.10 3.28
C LYS A 35 -15.12 0.97 2.87
N GLU A 36 -15.39 2.13 2.28
CA GLU A 36 -14.39 3.16 1.92
C GLU A 36 -14.22 4.22 3.03
N GLY A 37 -14.85 4.01 4.20
CA GLY A 37 -14.69 4.89 5.36
C GLY A 37 -13.32 4.68 6.02
N ARG A 38 -12.93 5.60 6.91
CA ARG A 38 -11.62 5.57 7.57
C ARG A 38 -11.35 4.28 8.35
N LEU A 39 -12.37 3.68 8.95
CA LEU A 39 -12.19 2.47 9.74
C LEU A 39 -11.82 1.27 8.85
N MET A 40 -12.69 0.92 7.90
CA MET A 40 -12.49 -0.24 7.03
C MET A 40 -11.43 0.01 5.96
N GLY A 41 -11.51 1.15 5.28
CA GLY A 41 -10.71 1.47 4.09
C GLY A 41 -9.29 1.96 4.38
N ASN A 42 -9.00 2.40 5.60
CA ASN A 42 -7.67 2.93 5.95
C ASN A 42 -7.03 2.25 7.17
N LEU A 43 -7.82 1.91 8.20
CA LEU A 43 -7.28 1.31 9.42
C LEU A 43 -7.22 -0.21 9.33
N MET A 44 -8.25 -0.88 8.80
CA MET A 44 -8.27 -2.34 8.64
C MET A 44 -7.53 -2.83 7.40
N GLY A 45 -7.61 -2.07 6.30
CA GLY A 45 -6.80 -2.28 5.11
C GLY A 45 -6.11 -0.99 4.73
N LYS A 46 -4.82 -1.06 4.38
CA LYS A 46 -4.07 0.09 3.85
C LYS A 46 -3.21 -0.36 2.68
N HIS A 47 -2.88 0.57 1.81
CA HIS A 47 -1.82 0.35 0.83
C HIS A 47 -0.49 0.18 1.56
N VAL A 48 0.31 -0.76 1.08
CA VAL A 48 1.59 -1.13 1.69
C VAL A 48 2.70 -0.99 0.65
N ASP A 49 3.80 -0.37 1.06
CA ASP A 49 5.02 -0.24 0.27
C ASP A 49 5.75 -1.58 0.19
N ILE A 50 6.72 -1.70 -0.73
CA ILE A 50 7.52 -2.93 -0.91
C ILE A 50 6.63 -4.14 -1.27
N SER A 51 5.73 -3.94 -2.22
CA SER A 51 4.88 -5.00 -2.78
C SER A 51 4.94 -4.98 -4.31
N ALA A 52 4.73 -6.14 -4.93
CA ALA A 52 4.65 -6.29 -6.38
C ALA A 52 3.57 -7.30 -6.74
N ARG A 53 2.96 -7.13 -7.92
CA ARG A 53 1.92 -8.01 -8.46
C ARG A 53 2.20 -8.31 -9.92
N MET A 54 2.12 -9.58 -10.31
CA MET A 54 2.31 -10.00 -11.71
C MET A 54 1.36 -11.14 -12.08
N ALA A 55 1.24 -11.42 -13.38
CA ALA A 55 0.55 -12.60 -13.88
C ALA A 55 1.38 -13.86 -13.58
N ILE A 56 0.69 -14.97 -13.30
CA ILE A 56 1.32 -16.25 -12.97
C ILE A 56 1.47 -17.08 -14.25
N THR A 57 2.62 -17.74 -14.38
CA THR A 57 2.90 -18.70 -15.45
C THR A 57 3.42 -19.99 -14.83
N GLU A 58 3.03 -21.13 -15.38
CA GLU A 58 3.45 -22.45 -14.95
C GLU A 58 4.94 -22.70 -15.20
N ASN A 59 5.64 -23.29 -14.23
CA ASN A 59 7.03 -23.72 -14.38
C ASN A 59 7.27 -25.01 -13.57
N PRO A 60 7.44 -26.18 -14.23
CA PRO A 60 7.59 -27.47 -13.56
C PRO A 60 8.97 -27.68 -12.92
N ASN A 61 9.96 -26.83 -13.22
CA ASN A 61 11.32 -26.98 -12.70
C ASN A 61 11.52 -26.30 -11.33
N LEU A 62 10.53 -25.57 -10.83
CA LEU A 62 10.58 -24.92 -9.52
C LEU A 62 10.15 -25.90 -8.41
N GLN A 63 10.82 -25.80 -7.26
CA GLN A 63 10.41 -26.55 -6.07
C GLN A 63 9.12 -25.97 -5.47
N LEU A 64 8.44 -26.75 -4.63
CA LEU A 64 7.15 -26.39 -4.03
C LEU A 64 7.19 -25.08 -3.22
N ASP A 65 8.34 -24.74 -2.64
CA ASP A 65 8.59 -23.57 -1.82
C ASP A 65 9.21 -22.39 -2.59
N GLN A 66 9.40 -22.52 -3.91
CA GLN A 66 10.03 -21.51 -4.76
C GLN A 66 9.02 -20.73 -5.60
N VAL A 67 9.33 -19.46 -5.85
CA VAL A 67 8.57 -18.59 -6.75
C VAL A 67 9.52 -17.84 -7.68
N GLY A 68 9.19 -17.79 -8.97
CA GLY A 68 9.94 -17.02 -9.95
C GLY A 68 9.71 -15.52 -9.78
N VAL A 69 10.77 -14.74 -9.59
CA VAL A 69 10.71 -13.27 -9.53
C VAL A 69 11.49 -12.69 -10.72
N PRO A 70 10.86 -11.89 -11.60
CA PRO A 70 11.55 -11.23 -12.70
C PRO A 70 12.60 -10.24 -12.20
N TYR A 71 13.71 -10.13 -12.93
CA TYR A 71 14.81 -9.21 -12.60
C TYR A 71 14.37 -7.76 -12.45
N LEU A 72 13.39 -7.30 -13.24
CA LEU A 72 12.85 -5.94 -13.15
C LEU A 72 12.25 -5.67 -11.76
N ILE A 73 11.53 -6.64 -11.19
CA ILE A 73 10.91 -6.51 -9.88
C ILE A 73 11.97 -6.66 -8.78
N ALA A 74 12.88 -7.62 -8.92
CA ALA A 74 13.95 -7.86 -7.96
C ALA A 74 14.90 -6.66 -7.80
N ARG A 75 15.11 -5.84 -8.85
CA ARG A 75 15.91 -4.61 -8.76
C ARG A 75 15.19 -3.46 -8.06
N ASN A 76 13.86 -3.45 -8.07
CA ASN A 76 13.06 -2.38 -7.48
C ASN A 76 12.74 -2.66 -6.00
N LEU A 77 12.45 -3.91 -5.64
CA LEU A 77 12.19 -4.31 -4.27
C LEU A 77 13.49 -4.37 -3.48
N THR A 78 13.53 -3.68 -2.34
CA THR A 78 14.71 -3.59 -1.47
C THR A 78 14.42 -4.20 -0.10
N TYR A 79 15.46 -4.69 0.56
CA TYR A 79 15.38 -5.23 1.91
C TYR A 79 16.48 -4.61 2.79
N PRO A 80 16.13 -3.94 3.90
CA PRO A 80 17.12 -3.34 4.78
C PRO A 80 17.84 -4.43 5.58
N LYS A 81 19.14 -4.63 5.31
CA LYS A 81 19.99 -5.56 6.06
C LYS A 81 20.98 -4.78 6.93
N ARG A 82 20.98 -5.08 8.23
CA ARG A 82 21.97 -4.53 9.17
C ARG A 82 23.36 -5.09 8.87
N ILE A 83 24.37 -4.24 8.94
CA ILE A 83 25.77 -4.62 8.74
C ILE A 83 26.24 -5.42 9.95
N THR A 84 26.86 -6.57 9.69
CA THR A 84 27.55 -7.38 10.70
C THR A 84 29.00 -7.60 10.25
N PRO A 85 29.94 -7.87 11.18
CA PRO A 85 31.34 -8.14 10.81
C PRO A 85 31.49 -9.26 9.77
N TYR A 86 30.60 -10.25 9.80
CA TYR A 86 30.59 -11.37 8.86
C TYR A 86 30.04 -11.01 7.46
N SER A 87 29.19 -9.99 7.35
CA SER A 87 28.52 -9.62 6.09
C SER A 87 29.09 -8.39 5.40
N ILE A 88 30.04 -7.69 6.04
CA ILE A 88 30.55 -6.41 5.55
C ILE A 88 31.15 -6.49 4.15
N ILE A 89 31.97 -7.51 3.88
CA ILE A 89 32.63 -7.70 2.58
C ILE A 89 31.59 -7.92 1.47
N TYR A 90 30.58 -8.75 1.75
CA TYR A 90 29.52 -9.05 0.79
C TYR A 90 28.65 -7.82 0.51
N LEU A 91 28.25 -7.08 1.55
CA LEU A 91 27.43 -5.89 1.40
C LEU A 91 28.18 -4.76 0.69
N GLN A 92 29.48 -4.59 0.96
CA GLN A 92 30.31 -3.63 0.25
C GLN A 92 30.35 -3.92 -1.25
N LYS A 93 30.46 -5.19 -1.65
CA LYS A 93 30.40 -5.60 -3.06
C LYS A 93 29.06 -5.24 -3.72
N LEU A 94 27.94 -5.45 -3.02
CA LEU A 94 26.62 -5.07 -3.54
C LEU A 94 26.46 -3.55 -3.72
N VAL A 95 27.03 -2.75 -2.82
CA VAL A 95 27.03 -1.29 -2.94
C VAL A 95 27.89 -0.83 -4.12
N GLN A 96 29.05 -1.48 -4.37
CA GLN A 96 29.90 -1.19 -5.53
C GLN A 96 29.17 -1.44 -6.87
N ASN A 97 28.35 -2.49 -6.93
CA ASN A 97 27.57 -2.84 -8.12
C ASN A 97 26.45 -1.83 -8.46
N ARG A 98 26.12 -0.90 -7.54
CA ARG A 98 25.07 0.13 -7.68
C ARG A 98 23.65 -0.47 -7.92
N PRO A 99 22.58 0.34 -7.99
CA PRO A 99 21.23 -0.16 -8.24
C PRO A 99 20.98 -0.71 -9.65
N THR A 100 21.89 -0.49 -10.59
CA THR A 100 21.70 -0.81 -12.02
C THR A 100 22.00 -2.26 -12.35
N GLU A 101 22.97 -2.87 -11.66
CA GLU A 101 23.38 -4.26 -11.87
C GLU A 101 22.84 -5.16 -10.75
N TYR A 102 22.33 -6.33 -11.13
CA TYR A 102 21.89 -7.35 -10.17
C TYR A 102 22.96 -8.44 -10.06
N PRO A 103 23.38 -8.86 -8.86
CA PRO A 103 22.94 -8.40 -7.54
C PRO A 103 23.61 -7.07 -7.12
N GLY A 104 22.80 -6.12 -6.61
CA GLY A 104 23.24 -4.78 -6.23
C GLY A 104 22.45 -4.24 -5.04
N ALA A 105 22.77 -3.01 -4.63
CA ALA A 105 22.11 -2.32 -3.52
C ALA A 105 21.65 -0.92 -3.91
N ARG A 106 20.59 -0.44 -3.24
CA ARG A 106 20.01 0.90 -3.37
C ARG A 106 19.88 1.56 -2.02
#